data_AF-A0A3R7ZGN3-F1
#
_entry.id   AF-A0A3R7ZGN3-F1
#
_cell.length_a   1.000
_cell.length_b   1.000
_cell.length_c   1.000
_cell.angle_alpha   90.00
_cell.angle_beta   90.00
_cell.angle_gamma   90.00
#
_symmetry.space_group_name_H-M   'P 1'
#
loop_
_entity.id
_entity.type
_entity.pdbx_description
1 polymer ?
#
loop_
_entity_poly.entity_id
_entity_poly.type
_entity_poly.pdbx_seq_one_letter_code
_entity_poly.pdbx_strand_id
1 'polypeptide(L)'
;YVLLVNCAFPRLVASLQSMGPTSNPLEVAHVLYVLARGLRGIQNLPIRDAFLAQEWPLVATIVALHGGHPKVREHAVDLFVAVVPSTANPDTLVAMARLCLHWHDQHAAPHALSCLGVLAASHPALHPQVLDFLVVAFRSFCVKFNYVPNGSSSSRVALLQRFQHPPEDLALEATQFFLLLREVLRSAPALLLGHTTSSQLLVEVLQFCCDVVAVDHKLPDVTDAVCAFFSDVLALEYDSGGGGLLQRMAVAWVQSLLVFVAMSTISTKTRCVSNVFHQALHAGPVDSTLRGLVFFESFLMWFSADAQVLAQSMLQLKDRRKFQVFLNTTSMYLQGYGPPPWTATSPVLSPRGATIPSFLDVLH
;
A
#
# COMPACT_ATOMS: atom_id res chain seq x y z
N TYR A 1 16.21 -36.18 -6.41
CA TYR A 1 15.47 -34.97 -6.80
C TYR A 1 14.92 -35.07 -8.22
N VAL A 2 15.76 -35.29 -9.25
CA VAL A 2 15.35 -35.51 -10.66
C VAL A 2 14.35 -36.67 -10.83
N LEU A 3 14.57 -37.81 -10.15
CA LEU A 3 13.63 -38.95 -10.15
C LEU A 3 12.26 -38.63 -9.52
N LEU A 4 12.22 -37.75 -8.52
CA LEU A 4 10.99 -37.41 -7.81
C LEU A 4 10.14 -36.42 -8.62
N VAL A 5 10.80 -35.47 -9.31
CA VAL A 5 10.19 -34.58 -10.30
C VAL A 5 9.65 -35.38 -11.49
N ASN A 6 10.43 -36.33 -12.02
CA ASN A 6 10.03 -37.14 -13.18
C ASN A 6 8.87 -38.11 -12.89
N CYS A 7 8.65 -38.53 -11.64
CA CYS A 7 7.53 -39.42 -11.30
C CYS A 7 6.30 -38.68 -10.77
N ALA A 8 6.47 -37.54 -10.09
CA ALA A 8 5.36 -36.82 -9.48
C ALA A 8 4.62 -35.91 -10.47
N PHE A 9 5.34 -35.18 -11.33
CA PHE A 9 4.71 -34.24 -12.26
C PHE A 9 3.77 -34.89 -13.27
N PRO A 10 4.14 -36.00 -13.95
CA PRO A 10 3.22 -36.69 -14.84
C PRO A 10 1.95 -37.19 -14.13
N ARG A 11 2.05 -37.59 -12.86
CA ARG A 11 0.88 -38.00 -12.06
C ARG A 11 -0.02 -36.82 -11.73
N LEU A 12 0.55 -35.67 -11.35
CA LEU A 12 -0.21 -34.44 -11.10
C LEU A 12 -0.91 -33.96 -12.37
N VAL A 13 -0.23 -34.00 -13.52
CA VAL A 13 -0.82 -33.68 -14.83
C VAL A 13 -1.95 -34.66 -15.17
N ALA A 14 -1.75 -35.96 -14.99
CA ALA A 14 -2.81 -36.95 -15.21
C ALA A 14 -4.03 -36.72 -14.29
N SER A 15 -3.80 -36.33 -13.03
CA SER A 15 -4.87 -35.92 -12.12
C SER A 15 -5.63 -34.71 -12.67
N LEU A 16 -4.93 -33.65 -13.13
CA LEU A 16 -5.58 -32.49 -13.75
C LEU A 16 -6.35 -32.86 -15.03
N GLN A 17 -5.84 -33.76 -15.86
CA GLN A 17 -6.52 -34.24 -17.07
C GLN A 17 -7.82 -34.98 -16.76
N SER A 18 -7.90 -35.64 -15.60
CA SER A 18 -9.12 -36.32 -15.13
C SER A 18 -10.15 -35.38 -14.50
N MET A 19 -9.77 -34.12 -14.23
CA MET A 19 -10.65 -33.14 -13.61
C MET A 19 -11.52 -32.45 -14.66
N GLY A 20 -12.80 -32.30 -14.34
CA GLY A 20 -13.80 -31.64 -15.18
C GLY A 20 -14.67 -30.66 -14.39
N PRO A 21 -15.77 -30.17 -14.98
CA PRO A 21 -16.65 -29.18 -14.34
C PRO A 21 -17.31 -29.67 -13.03
N THR A 22 -17.46 -30.98 -12.86
CA THR A 22 -18.11 -31.59 -11.69
C THR A 22 -17.12 -32.07 -10.63
N SER A 23 -15.81 -31.90 -10.84
CA SER A 23 -14.79 -32.31 -9.88
C SER A 23 -14.87 -31.51 -8.58
N ASN A 24 -14.47 -32.13 -7.46
CA ASN A 24 -14.45 -31.48 -6.16
C ASN A 24 -13.40 -30.34 -6.13
N PRO A 25 -13.80 -29.07 -5.88
CA PRO A 25 -12.87 -27.94 -5.87
C PRO A 25 -11.75 -28.07 -4.83
N LEU A 26 -11.97 -28.80 -3.73
CA LEU A 26 -10.92 -29.05 -2.74
C LEU A 26 -9.84 -29.98 -3.29
N GLU A 27 -10.19 -31.02 -4.06
CA GLU A 27 -9.22 -31.92 -4.68
C GLU A 27 -8.40 -31.17 -5.74
N VAL A 28 -9.06 -30.32 -6.54
CA VAL A 28 -8.41 -29.41 -7.49
C VAL A 28 -7.40 -28.53 -6.76
N ALA A 29 -7.81 -27.91 -5.65
CA ALA A 29 -6.95 -27.05 -4.84
C ALA A 29 -5.70 -27.81 -4.31
N HIS A 30 -5.85 -29.05 -3.84
CA HIS A 30 -4.72 -29.86 -3.37
C HIS A 30 -3.74 -30.19 -4.51
N VAL A 31 -4.24 -30.54 -5.69
CA VAL A 31 -3.38 -30.82 -6.85
C VAL A 31 -2.61 -29.57 -7.26
N LEU A 32 -3.27 -28.40 -7.31
CA LEU A 32 -2.63 -27.12 -7.59
C LEU A 32 -1.58 -26.76 -6.53
N TYR A 33 -1.87 -26.99 -5.24
CA TYR A 33 -0.92 -26.76 -4.16
C TYR A 33 0.36 -27.58 -4.32
N VAL A 34 0.21 -28.90 -4.57
CA VAL A 34 1.38 -29.78 -4.75
C VAL A 34 2.15 -29.40 -6.01
N LEU A 35 1.45 -29.05 -7.09
CA LEU A 35 2.07 -28.59 -8.33
C LEU A 35 2.87 -27.29 -8.14
N ALA A 36 2.29 -26.29 -7.46
CA ALA A 36 2.95 -25.03 -7.13
C ALA A 36 4.23 -25.25 -6.30
N ARG A 37 4.14 -26.10 -5.27
CA ARG A 37 5.28 -26.49 -4.43
C ARG A 37 6.36 -27.22 -5.23
N GLY A 38 5.96 -28.13 -6.11
CA GLY A 38 6.85 -28.84 -7.01
C GLY A 38 7.63 -27.88 -7.91
N LEU A 39 6.94 -26.96 -8.57
CA LEU A 39 7.55 -26.00 -9.51
C LEU A 39 8.49 -25.01 -8.81
N ARG A 40 8.10 -24.52 -7.63
CA ARG A 40 8.97 -23.69 -6.78
C ARG A 40 10.25 -24.45 -6.39
N GLY A 41 10.19 -25.78 -6.27
CA GLY A 41 11.34 -26.63 -5.99
C GLY A 41 12.27 -26.88 -7.18
N ILE A 42 11.88 -26.58 -8.43
CA ILE A 42 12.72 -26.76 -9.62
C ILE A 42 13.65 -25.55 -9.77
N GLN A 43 14.94 -25.72 -9.53
CA GLN A 43 15.92 -24.62 -9.64
C GLN A 43 16.26 -24.25 -11.09
N ASN A 44 16.12 -25.18 -12.03
CA ASN A 44 16.39 -24.95 -13.45
C ASN A 44 15.18 -24.25 -14.11
N LEU A 45 15.30 -22.93 -14.32
CA LEU A 45 14.23 -22.08 -14.87
C LEU A 45 13.73 -22.54 -16.26
N PRO A 46 14.61 -22.87 -17.23
CA PRO A 46 14.16 -23.46 -18.51
C PRO A 46 13.25 -24.68 -18.39
N ILE A 47 13.48 -25.57 -17.42
CA ILE A 47 12.62 -26.75 -17.22
C ILE A 47 11.23 -26.31 -16.73
N ARG A 48 11.18 -25.29 -15.87
CA ARG A 48 9.93 -24.73 -15.36
C ARG A 48 9.10 -24.08 -16.47
N ASP A 49 9.77 -23.33 -17.34
CA ASP A 49 9.15 -22.71 -18.52
C ASP A 49 8.63 -23.76 -19.51
N ALA A 50 9.44 -24.78 -19.83
CA ALA A 50 9.05 -25.86 -20.72
C ALA A 50 7.82 -26.63 -20.20
N PHE A 51 7.79 -26.93 -18.90
CA PHE A 51 6.62 -27.53 -18.27
C PHE A 51 5.37 -26.66 -18.44
N LEU A 52 5.49 -25.36 -18.15
CA LEU A 52 4.36 -24.46 -18.27
C LEU A 52 3.89 -24.33 -19.73
N ALA A 53 4.80 -24.19 -20.69
CA ALA A 53 4.47 -24.09 -22.11
C ALA A 53 3.64 -25.30 -22.59
N GLN A 54 3.97 -26.49 -22.08
CA GLN A 54 3.25 -27.72 -22.38
C GLN A 54 1.89 -27.80 -21.68
N GLU A 55 1.84 -27.50 -20.38
CA GLU A 55 0.67 -27.80 -19.53
C GLU A 55 -0.25 -26.58 -19.30
N TRP A 56 0.11 -25.38 -19.77
CA TRP A 56 -0.66 -24.16 -19.57
C TRP A 56 -2.12 -24.27 -20.05
N PRO A 57 -2.44 -24.82 -21.24
CA PRO A 57 -3.85 -24.93 -21.68
C PRO A 57 -4.72 -25.74 -20.71
N LEU A 58 -4.16 -26.83 -20.17
CA LEU A 58 -4.84 -27.66 -19.17
C LEU A 58 -4.99 -26.90 -17.85
N VAL A 59 -3.90 -26.34 -17.32
CA VAL A 59 -3.89 -25.58 -16.07
C VAL A 59 -4.91 -24.44 -16.16
N ALA A 60 -4.83 -23.62 -17.21
CA ALA A 60 -5.72 -22.47 -17.46
C ALA A 60 -7.19 -22.87 -17.48
N THR A 61 -7.52 -23.99 -18.14
CA THR A 61 -8.90 -24.50 -18.19
C THR A 61 -9.40 -24.91 -16.80
N ILE A 62 -8.60 -25.68 -16.05
CA ILE A 62 -8.99 -26.15 -14.72
C ILE A 62 -9.15 -24.99 -13.74
N VAL A 63 -8.21 -24.05 -13.71
CA VAL A 63 -8.30 -22.89 -12.80
C VAL A 63 -9.46 -21.96 -13.17
N ALA A 64 -9.80 -21.83 -14.46
CA ALA A 64 -10.94 -21.04 -14.89
C ALA A 64 -12.27 -21.70 -14.46
N LEU A 65 -12.39 -23.02 -14.61
CA LEU A 65 -13.59 -23.78 -14.21
C LEU A 65 -13.82 -23.73 -12.69
N HIS A 66 -12.77 -23.85 -11.89
CA HIS A 66 -12.86 -24.00 -10.43
C HIS A 66 -12.51 -22.72 -9.66
N GLY A 67 -12.20 -21.63 -10.36
CA GLY A 67 -11.76 -20.35 -9.79
C GLY A 67 -12.79 -19.64 -8.90
N GLY A 68 -14.05 -20.09 -8.89
CA GLY A 68 -15.05 -19.64 -7.91
C GLY A 68 -14.70 -20.03 -6.47
N HIS A 69 -13.89 -21.07 -6.26
CA HIS A 69 -13.50 -21.54 -4.93
C HIS A 69 -12.24 -20.83 -4.41
N PRO A 70 -12.23 -20.28 -3.18
CA PRO A 70 -11.13 -19.44 -2.67
C PRO A 70 -9.79 -20.17 -2.61
N LYS A 71 -9.77 -21.45 -2.18
CA LYS A 71 -8.53 -22.24 -2.12
C LYS A 71 -7.97 -22.60 -3.49
N VAL A 72 -8.82 -22.71 -4.51
CA VAL A 72 -8.35 -22.95 -5.88
C VAL A 72 -7.64 -21.70 -6.38
N ARG A 73 -8.22 -20.51 -6.16
CA ARG A 73 -7.56 -19.23 -6.49
C ARG A 73 -6.23 -19.06 -5.79
N GLU A 74 -6.20 -19.27 -4.47
CA GLU A 74 -4.98 -19.14 -3.65
C GLU A 74 -3.83 -20.00 -4.21
N HIS A 75 -4.08 -21.29 -4.44
CA HIS A 75 -3.05 -22.20 -4.94
C HIS A 75 -2.74 -22.03 -6.43
N ALA A 76 -3.69 -21.58 -7.24
CA ALA A 76 -3.43 -21.16 -8.61
C ALA A 76 -2.51 -19.94 -8.67
N VAL A 77 -2.70 -18.97 -7.77
CA VAL A 77 -1.81 -17.81 -7.67
C VAL A 77 -0.42 -18.23 -7.18
N ASP A 78 -0.31 -19.11 -6.18
CA ASP A 78 0.98 -19.67 -5.75
C ASP A 78 1.73 -20.34 -6.92
N LEU A 79 0.99 -21.07 -7.75
CA LEU A 79 1.50 -21.67 -8.97
C LEU A 79 2.01 -20.59 -9.95
N PHE A 80 1.22 -19.54 -10.21
CA PHE A 80 1.61 -18.46 -11.12
C PHE A 80 2.85 -17.73 -10.62
N VAL A 81 2.89 -17.32 -9.35
CA VAL A 81 4.06 -16.68 -8.74
C VAL A 81 5.31 -17.56 -8.84
N ALA A 82 5.16 -18.89 -8.77
CA ALA A 82 6.29 -19.80 -8.94
C ALA A 82 6.81 -19.86 -10.39
N VAL A 83 5.97 -19.69 -11.41
CA VAL A 83 6.38 -19.86 -12.82
C VAL A 83 6.67 -18.55 -13.55
N VAL A 84 6.01 -17.45 -13.17
CA VAL A 84 6.15 -16.13 -13.81
C VAL A 84 7.62 -15.76 -14.04
N PRO A 85 8.54 -15.83 -13.06
CA PRO A 85 9.93 -15.41 -13.27
C PRO A 85 10.70 -16.19 -14.35
N SER A 86 10.27 -17.42 -14.66
CA SER A 86 10.90 -18.26 -15.68
C SER A 86 10.20 -18.23 -17.03
N THR A 87 8.97 -17.73 -17.10
CA THR A 87 8.14 -17.86 -18.30
C THR A 87 8.60 -16.93 -19.40
N ALA A 88 8.93 -17.46 -20.59
CA ALA A 88 9.34 -16.63 -21.73
C ALA A 88 8.15 -16.13 -22.58
N ASN A 89 7.00 -16.80 -22.50
CA ASN A 89 5.83 -16.47 -23.33
C ASN A 89 5.02 -15.29 -22.74
N PRO A 90 4.99 -14.12 -23.40
CA PRO A 90 4.27 -12.94 -22.90
C PRO A 90 2.75 -13.13 -22.88
N ASP A 91 2.17 -13.90 -23.81
CA ASP A 91 0.72 -14.12 -23.86
C ASP A 91 0.24 -14.94 -22.66
N THR A 92 1.03 -15.94 -22.25
CA THR A 92 0.78 -16.74 -21.04
C THR A 92 0.85 -15.86 -19.79
N LEU A 93 1.86 -15.00 -19.69
CA LEU A 93 2.02 -14.06 -18.56
C LEU A 93 0.83 -13.09 -18.47
N VAL A 94 0.41 -12.52 -19.60
CA VAL A 94 -0.75 -11.63 -19.69
C VAL A 94 -2.04 -12.38 -19.33
N ALA A 95 -2.21 -13.62 -19.77
CA ALA A 95 -3.37 -14.44 -19.43
C ALA A 95 -3.45 -14.73 -17.92
N MET A 96 -2.33 -15.06 -17.27
CA MET A 96 -2.26 -15.23 -15.81
C MET A 96 -2.66 -13.95 -15.07
N ALA A 97 -2.12 -12.80 -15.47
CA ALA A 97 -2.43 -11.51 -14.87
C ALA A 97 -3.91 -11.14 -15.03
N ARG A 98 -4.49 -11.35 -16.22
CA ARG A 98 -5.91 -11.10 -16.49
C ARG A 98 -6.82 -11.99 -15.65
N LEU A 99 -6.46 -13.26 -15.47
CA LEU A 99 -7.23 -14.17 -14.62
C LEU A 99 -7.18 -13.74 -13.15
N CYS A 100 -6.00 -13.33 -12.66
CA CYS A 100 -5.85 -12.78 -11.31
C CYS A 100 -6.69 -11.51 -11.10
N LEU A 101 -6.67 -10.58 -12.06
CA LEU A 101 -7.50 -9.38 -12.02
C LEU A 101 -9.00 -9.70 -12.04
N HIS A 102 -9.41 -10.66 -12.86
CA HIS A 102 -10.80 -11.11 -12.91
C HIS A 102 -11.28 -11.65 -11.56
N TRP A 103 -10.47 -12.48 -10.91
CA TRP A 103 -10.76 -12.98 -9.57
C TRP A 103 -10.78 -11.87 -8.52
N HIS A 104 -9.86 -10.92 -8.60
CA HIS A 104 -9.84 -9.76 -7.73
C HIS A 104 -11.07 -8.87 -7.94
N ASP A 105 -11.58 -8.75 -9.16
CA ASP A 105 -12.79 -7.98 -9.44
C ASP A 105 -14.05 -8.62 -8.86
N GLN A 106 -14.17 -9.94 -8.98
CA GLN A 106 -15.37 -10.67 -8.56
C GLN A 106 -15.42 -11.05 -7.07
N HIS A 107 -14.26 -11.10 -6.40
CA HIS A 107 -14.14 -11.64 -5.04
C HIS A 107 -13.12 -10.86 -4.20
N ALA A 108 -13.18 -10.98 -2.87
CA ALA A 108 -11.99 -10.77 -2.04
C ALA A 108 -10.95 -11.85 -2.38
N ALA A 109 -9.94 -11.47 -3.16
CA ALA A 109 -8.86 -12.32 -3.62
C ALA A 109 -7.51 -11.57 -3.50
N PRO A 110 -7.10 -11.23 -2.27
CA PRO A 110 -5.94 -10.38 -2.02
C PRO A 110 -4.63 -10.99 -2.53
N HIS A 111 -4.52 -12.33 -2.51
CA HIS A 111 -3.37 -13.05 -3.04
C HIS A 111 -3.16 -12.80 -4.54
N ALA A 112 -4.23 -12.60 -5.32
CA ALA A 112 -4.16 -12.41 -6.77
C ALA A 112 -3.28 -11.23 -7.18
N LEU A 113 -3.14 -10.22 -6.30
CA LEU A 113 -2.29 -9.05 -6.49
C LEU A 113 -0.79 -9.41 -6.51
N SER A 114 -0.36 -10.46 -5.79
CA SER A 114 1.05 -10.88 -5.76
C SER A 114 1.58 -11.30 -7.14
N CYS A 115 0.72 -11.87 -8.00
CA CYS A 115 1.11 -12.24 -9.36
C CYS A 115 1.51 -11.01 -10.19
N LEU A 116 0.84 -9.86 -9.97
CA LEU A 116 1.15 -8.61 -10.67
C LEU A 116 2.48 -8.03 -10.20
N GLY A 117 2.80 -8.14 -8.91
CA GLY A 117 4.06 -7.67 -8.33
C GLY A 117 5.25 -8.46 -8.89
N VAL A 118 5.15 -9.79 -8.89
CA VAL A 118 6.17 -10.67 -9.46
C VAL A 118 6.34 -10.46 -10.96
N LEU A 119 5.25 -10.19 -11.69
CA LEU A 119 5.30 -9.83 -13.11
C LEU A 119 6.07 -8.52 -13.33
N ALA A 120 5.77 -7.48 -12.54
CA ALA A 120 6.47 -6.20 -12.61
C ALA A 120 7.98 -6.32 -12.31
N ALA A 121 8.34 -7.18 -11.37
CA ALA A 121 9.72 -7.42 -10.97
C ALA A 121 10.51 -8.26 -11.97
N SER A 122 9.86 -9.23 -12.62
CA SER A 122 10.55 -10.23 -13.44
C SER A 122 10.56 -9.89 -14.93
N HIS A 123 9.61 -9.10 -15.43
CA HIS A 123 9.39 -8.89 -16.86
C HIS A 123 9.32 -7.41 -17.27
N PRO A 124 10.48 -6.73 -17.41
CA PRO A 124 10.54 -5.34 -17.85
C PRO A 124 9.86 -5.04 -19.18
N ALA A 125 9.85 -5.99 -20.12
CA ALA A 125 9.19 -5.83 -21.41
C ALA A 125 7.66 -5.66 -21.31
N LEU A 126 7.05 -6.12 -20.20
CA LEU A 126 5.60 -6.04 -19.97
C LEU A 126 5.20 -4.86 -19.07
N HIS A 127 6.15 -4.00 -18.69
CA HIS A 127 5.92 -2.82 -17.86
C HIS A 127 4.72 -1.95 -18.30
N PRO A 128 4.54 -1.62 -19.59
CA PRO A 128 3.35 -0.87 -20.04
C PRO A 128 2.02 -1.56 -19.69
N GLN A 129 1.96 -2.89 -19.84
CA GLN A 129 0.76 -3.68 -19.55
C GLN A 129 0.55 -3.85 -18.03
N VAL A 130 1.64 -3.96 -17.27
CA VAL A 130 1.58 -3.95 -15.80
C VAL A 130 0.94 -2.66 -15.29
N LEU A 131 1.25 -1.52 -15.89
CA LEU A 131 0.59 -0.25 -15.53
C LEU A 131 -0.92 -0.31 -15.77
N ASP A 132 -1.36 -0.83 -16.91
CA ASP A 132 -2.79 -1.02 -17.20
C ASP A 132 -3.45 -1.96 -16.17
N PHE A 133 -2.76 -3.03 -15.78
CA PHE A 133 -3.23 -3.94 -14.75
C PHE A 133 -3.35 -3.28 -13.38
N LEU A 134 -2.41 -2.40 -13.01
CA LEU A 134 -2.48 -1.64 -11.77
C LEU A 134 -3.67 -0.67 -11.75
N VAL A 135 -3.99 -0.03 -12.88
CA VAL A 135 -5.19 0.80 -13.02
C VAL A 135 -6.46 -0.03 -12.81
N VAL A 136 -6.53 -1.22 -13.40
CA VAL A 136 -7.68 -2.14 -13.22
C VAL A 136 -7.78 -2.61 -11.77
N ALA A 137 -6.67 -3.03 -11.16
CA ALA A 137 -6.62 -3.45 -9.77
C ALA A 137 -7.08 -2.32 -8.83
N PHE A 138 -6.61 -1.09 -9.05
CA PHE A 138 -7.00 0.07 -8.27
C PHE A 138 -8.49 0.41 -8.43
N ARG A 139 -9.05 0.32 -9.65
CA ARG A 139 -10.50 0.52 -9.86
C ARG A 139 -11.34 -0.51 -9.12
N SER A 140 -10.99 -1.79 -9.24
CA SER A 140 -11.64 -2.88 -8.51
C SER A 140 -11.55 -2.65 -7.01
N PHE A 141 -10.38 -2.22 -6.53
CA PHE A 141 -10.15 -1.85 -5.14
C PHE A 141 -11.05 -0.69 -4.70
N CYS A 142 -11.12 0.40 -5.45
CA CYS A 142 -12.02 1.52 -5.19
C CYS A 142 -13.49 1.10 -5.07
N VAL A 143 -13.97 0.21 -5.96
CA VAL A 143 -15.34 -0.35 -5.89
C VAL A 143 -15.54 -1.14 -4.59
N LYS A 144 -14.59 -2.00 -4.20
CA LYS A 144 -14.66 -2.74 -2.92
C LYS A 144 -14.75 -1.80 -1.72
N PHE A 145 -14.08 -0.67 -1.75
CA PHE A 145 -14.08 0.30 -0.65
C PHE A 145 -15.17 1.38 -0.75
N ASN A 146 -16.06 1.32 -1.77
CA ASN A 146 -16.99 2.41 -2.09
C ASN A 146 -16.30 3.78 -2.15
N TYR A 147 -15.06 3.79 -2.64
CA TYR A 147 -14.20 4.96 -2.65
C TYR A 147 -14.20 5.58 -4.04
N VAL A 148 -14.41 6.90 -4.10
CA VAL A 148 -14.27 7.69 -5.32
C VAL A 148 -13.00 8.54 -5.20
N PRO A 149 -11.97 8.32 -6.04
CA PRO A 149 -10.79 9.16 -6.07
C PRO A 149 -11.16 10.62 -6.34
N ASN A 150 -10.54 11.56 -5.61
CA ASN A 150 -10.88 12.99 -5.65
C ASN A 150 -12.34 13.30 -5.29
N GLY A 151 -13.03 12.37 -4.63
CA GLY A 151 -14.41 12.55 -4.16
C GLY A 151 -14.53 13.52 -2.99
N SER A 152 -15.76 13.97 -2.72
CA SER A 152 -16.06 14.85 -1.59
C SER A 152 -15.90 14.14 -0.23
N SER A 153 -16.13 14.86 0.88
CA SER A 153 -16.11 14.32 2.26
C SER A 153 -16.97 13.08 2.46
N SER A 154 -17.99 12.85 1.64
CA SER A 154 -18.81 11.64 1.61
C SER A 154 -18.01 10.35 1.32
N SER A 155 -16.94 10.44 0.53
CA SER A 155 -16.06 9.31 0.20
C SER A 155 -15.33 8.77 1.43
N ARG A 156 -14.89 9.67 2.34
CA ARG A 156 -14.23 9.28 3.60
C ARG A 156 -15.18 8.59 4.57
N VAL A 157 -16.43 9.03 4.64
CA VAL A 157 -17.46 8.40 5.48
C VAL A 157 -17.77 7.00 4.97
N ALA A 158 -17.95 6.83 3.65
CA ALA A 158 -18.16 5.52 3.04
C ALA A 158 -16.96 4.58 3.28
N LEU A 159 -15.74 5.09 3.13
CA LEU A 159 -14.50 4.35 3.40
C LEU A 159 -14.45 3.85 4.85
N LEU A 160 -14.71 4.73 5.82
CA LEU A 160 -14.75 4.38 7.24
C LEU A 160 -15.81 3.30 7.52
N GLN A 161 -17.02 3.46 6.96
CA GLN A 161 -18.09 2.49 7.11
C GLN A 161 -17.70 1.12 6.58
N ARG A 162 -17.00 1.06 5.43
CA ARG A 162 -16.52 -0.20 4.84
C ARG A 162 -15.46 -0.88 5.69
N PHE A 163 -14.56 -0.13 6.32
CA PHE A 163 -13.60 -0.72 7.27
C PHE A 163 -14.24 -1.18 8.58
N GLN A 164 -15.27 -0.49 9.07
CA GLN A 164 -15.95 -0.86 10.33
C GLN A 164 -16.89 -2.05 10.17
N HIS A 165 -17.49 -2.21 8.99
CA HIS A 165 -18.44 -3.29 8.69
C HIS A 165 -18.04 -3.99 7.38
N PRO A 166 -16.88 -4.67 7.36
CA PRO A 166 -16.35 -5.23 6.13
C PRO A 166 -17.14 -6.51 5.76
N PRO A 167 -17.64 -6.66 4.52
CA PRO A 167 -18.32 -7.87 4.08
C PRO A 167 -17.36 -9.05 3.83
N GLU A 168 -16.08 -8.76 3.61
CA GLU A 168 -14.99 -9.68 3.32
C GLU A 168 -13.73 -9.19 4.06
N ASP A 169 -12.59 -9.89 4.01
CA ASP A 169 -11.34 -9.42 4.64
C ASP A 169 -10.70 -8.25 3.87
N LEU A 170 -11.33 -7.08 3.98
CA LEU A 170 -10.89 -5.83 3.37
C LEU A 170 -9.56 -5.34 3.96
N ALA A 171 -9.25 -5.71 5.21
CA ALA A 171 -7.98 -5.37 5.82
C ALA A 171 -6.81 -6.05 5.09
N LEU A 172 -6.97 -7.35 4.80
CA LEU A 172 -5.99 -8.10 4.02
C LEU A 172 -5.90 -7.60 2.57
N GLU A 173 -7.02 -7.26 1.93
CA GLU A 173 -7.04 -6.63 0.60
C GLU A 173 -6.24 -5.33 0.56
N ALA A 174 -6.49 -4.41 1.49
CA ALA A 174 -5.74 -3.15 1.57
C ALA A 174 -4.24 -3.41 1.78
N THR A 175 -3.90 -4.33 2.67
CA THR A 175 -2.51 -4.68 2.95
C THR A 175 -1.80 -5.25 1.72
N GLN A 176 -2.42 -6.20 1.01
CA GLN A 176 -1.82 -6.79 -0.20
C GLN A 176 -1.74 -5.80 -1.37
N PHE A 177 -2.72 -4.89 -1.51
CA PHE A 177 -2.65 -3.84 -2.52
C PHE A 177 -1.46 -2.90 -2.29
N PHE A 178 -1.21 -2.46 -1.05
CA PHE A 178 -0.03 -1.66 -0.75
C PHE A 178 1.28 -2.46 -0.89
N LEU A 179 1.29 -3.75 -0.58
CA LEU A 179 2.46 -4.60 -0.82
C LEU A 179 2.79 -4.70 -2.33
N LEU A 180 1.78 -4.89 -3.19
CA LEU A 180 1.93 -4.85 -4.64
C LEU A 180 2.55 -3.52 -5.10
N LEU A 181 1.98 -2.39 -4.67
CA LEU A 181 2.48 -1.07 -5.05
C LEU A 181 3.94 -0.86 -4.62
N ARG A 182 4.31 -1.34 -3.42
CA ARG A 182 5.69 -1.28 -2.92
C ARG A 182 6.64 -2.14 -3.75
N GLU A 183 6.21 -3.33 -4.14
CA GLU A 183 7.01 -4.21 -5.00
C GLU A 183 7.27 -3.56 -6.35
N VAL A 184 6.22 -3.03 -6.99
CA VAL A 184 6.32 -2.26 -8.25
C VAL A 184 7.23 -1.05 -8.10
N LEU A 185 7.09 -0.29 -7.01
CA LEU A 185 7.89 0.90 -6.76
C LEU A 185 9.39 0.57 -6.64
N ARG A 186 9.73 -0.57 -6.03
CA ARG A 186 11.13 -1.00 -5.90
C ARG A 186 11.70 -1.57 -7.19
N SER A 187 10.92 -2.33 -7.94
CA SER A 187 11.41 -3.02 -9.13
C SER A 187 11.34 -2.15 -10.39
N ALA A 188 10.37 -1.24 -10.47
CA ALA A 188 10.04 -0.46 -11.64
C ALA A 188 9.47 0.93 -11.28
N PRO A 189 10.22 1.78 -10.54
CA PRO A 189 9.71 3.07 -10.04
C PRO A 189 9.18 3.98 -11.15
N ALA A 190 9.79 3.93 -12.34
CA ALA A 190 9.37 4.72 -13.50
C ALA A 190 7.91 4.43 -13.93
N LEU A 191 7.36 3.24 -13.62
CA LEU A 191 5.98 2.91 -13.92
C LEU A 191 4.97 3.77 -13.17
N LEU A 192 5.28 4.16 -11.93
CA LEU A 192 4.40 4.98 -11.10
C LEU A 192 4.77 6.47 -11.17
N LEU A 193 6.04 6.80 -11.47
CA LEU A 193 6.55 8.18 -11.52
C LEU A 193 6.48 8.85 -12.91
N GLY A 194 6.14 8.12 -13.97
CA GLY A 194 6.10 8.65 -15.34
C GLY A 194 5.09 9.80 -15.57
N HIS A 195 5.33 10.61 -16.59
CA HIS A 195 4.75 11.96 -16.72
C HIS A 195 3.36 12.07 -17.37
N THR A 196 2.77 10.99 -17.88
CA THR A 196 1.50 11.07 -18.63
C THR A 196 0.34 10.46 -17.84
N THR A 197 0.12 9.14 -17.93
CA THR A 197 -1.00 8.42 -17.29
C THR A 197 -0.63 7.83 -15.93
N SER A 198 0.64 7.50 -15.73
CA SER A 198 1.18 6.96 -14.48
C SER A 198 1.17 7.97 -13.33
N SER A 199 1.40 9.25 -13.63
CA SER A 199 1.30 10.34 -12.66
C SER A 199 -0.09 10.42 -12.01
N GLN A 200 -1.16 10.13 -12.75
CA GLN A 200 -2.52 10.19 -12.24
C GLN A 200 -2.83 9.03 -11.29
N LEU A 201 -2.45 7.80 -11.64
CA LEU A 201 -2.65 6.64 -10.77
C LEU A 201 -1.93 6.83 -9.43
N LEU A 202 -0.68 7.28 -9.46
CA LEU A 202 0.08 7.50 -8.23
C LEU A 202 -0.54 8.61 -7.37
N VAL A 203 -1.02 9.72 -7.97
CA VAL A 203 -1.75 10.77 -7.24
C VAL A 203 -3.01 10.23 -6.59
N GLU A 204 -3.83 9.46 -7.32
CA GLU A 204 -5.08 8.89 -6.79
C GLU A 204 -4.83 7.88 -5.66
N VAL A 205 -3.79 7.04 -5.80
CA VAL A 205 -3.36 6.10 -4.77
C VAL A 205 -2.85 6.84 -3.52
N LEU A 206 -2.07 7.91 -3.69
CA LEU A 206 -1.57 8.73 -2.58
C LEU A 206 -2.70 9.49 -1.88
N GLN A 207 -3.70 9.96 -2.62
CA GLN A 207 -4.90 10.57 -2.05
C GLN A 207 -5.71 9.56 -1.23
N PHE A 208 -5.92 8.35 -1.77
CA PHE A 208 -6.58 7.26 -1.04
C PHE A 208 -5.85 6.94 0.26
N CYS A 209 -4.53 6.80 0.18
CA CYS A 209 -3.62 6.67 1.30
C CYS A 209 -3.83 7.74 2.39
N CYS A 210 -3.93 9.02 2.01
CA CYS A 210 -4.23 10.13 2.93
C CYS A 210 -5.61 9.96 3.57
N ASP A 211 -6.61 9.53 2.81
CA ASP A 211 -7.97 9.32 3.30
C ASP A 211 -8.07 8.12 4.26
N VAL A 212 -7.33 7.03 4.01
CA VAL A 212 -7.23 5.87 4.91
C VAL A 212 -6.64 6.29 6.26
N VAL A 213 -5.57 7.08 6.27
CA VAL A 213 -4.97 7.55 7.53
C VAL A 213 -5.87 8.53 8.28
N ALA A 214 -6.64 9.35 7.56
CA ALA A 214 -7.53 10.32 8.17
C ALA A 214 -8.77 9.69 8.84
N VAL A 215 -9.16 8.47 8.48
CA VAL A 215 -10.30 7.77 9.08
C VAL A 215 -9.85 6.86 10.24
N ASP A 216 -10.58 6.86 11.36
CA ASP A 216 -10.27 5.97 12.50
C ASP A 216 -10.81 4.54 12.26
N HIS A 217 -10.22 3.85 11.27
CA HIS A 217 -10.60 2.49 10.90
C HIS A 217 -10.13 1.42 11.89
N LYS A 218 -9.31 1.78 12.88
CA LYS A 218 -8.79 0.88 13.94
C LYS A 218 -7.96 -0.35 13.49
N LEU A 219 -7.59 -0.50 12.21
CA LEU A 219 -6.80 -1.66 11.70
C LEU A 219 -5.29 -1.35 11.60
N PRO A 220 -4.41 -1.87 12.48
CA PRO A 220 -2.99 -1.53 12.48
C PRO A 220 -2.24 -1.99 11.23
N ASP A 221 -2.52 -3.19 10.72
CA ASP A 221 -1.80 -3.74 9.55
C ASP A 221 -2.00 -2.88 8.30
N VAL A 222 -3.21 -2.34 8.11
CA VAL A 222 -3.54 -1.42 7.01
C VAL A 222 -2.77 -0.10 7.18
N THR A 223 -2.75 0.47 8.39
CA THR A 223 -2.00 1.71 8.67
C THR A 223 -0.51 1.52 8.42
N ASP A 224 0.06 0.38 8.85
CA ASP A 224 1.47 0.05 8.64
C ASP A 224 1.79 -0.13 7.17
N ALA A 225 0.92 -0.80 6.40
CA ALA A 225 1.07 -0.97 4.96
C ALA A 225 1.07 0.37 4.20
N VAL A 226 0.13 1.28 4.54
CA VAL A 226 0.06 2.64 3.99
C VAL A 226 1.35 3.43 4.33
N CYS A 227 1.74 3.43 5.61
CA CYS A 227 2.93 4.14 6.07
C CYS A 227 4.20 3.62 5.37
N ALA A 228 4.31 2.32 5.20
CA ALA A 228 5.46 1.70 4.57
C ALA A 228 5.52 1.99 3.06
N PHE A 229 4.37 2.07 2.39
CA PHE A 229 4.30 2.52 1.00
C PHE A 229 4.72 3.99 0.85
N PHE A 230 4.21 4.89 1.68
CA PHE A 230 4.66 6.29 1.68
C PHE A 230 6.13 6.45 1.97
N SER A 231 6.66 5.68 2.93
CA SER A 231 8.10 5.71 3.24
C SER A 231 8.92 5.36 2.01
N ASP A 232 8.50 4.34 1.26
CA ASP A 232 9.16 3.94 0.02
C ASP A 232 9.05 5.04 -1.05
N VAL A 233 7.91 5.74 -1.15
CA VAL A 233 7.73 6.90 -2.06
C VAL A 233 8.66 8.05 -1.67
N LEU A 234 8.70 8.43 -0.40
CA LEU A 234 9.54 9.53 0.11
C LEU A 234 11.05 9.24 -0.01
N ALA A 235 11.43 7.96 -0.05
CA ALA A 235 12.80 7.53 -0.19
C ALA A 235 13.30 7.54 -1.65
N LEU A 236 12.43 7.78 -2.62
CA LEU A 236 12.83 7.84 -4.04
C LEU A 236 13.68 9.09 -4.30
N GLU A 237 14.73 8.91 -5.11
CA GLU A 237 15.47 10.03 -5.67
C GLU A 237 14.66 10.59 -6.84
N TYR A 238 14.20 11.83 -6.71
CA TYR A 238 13.45 12.51 -7.76
C TYR A 238 14.44 13.30 -8.62
N ASP A 239 14.57 12.93 -9.88
CA ASP A 239 15.19 13.81 -10.87
C ASP A 239 14.44 15.16 -10.90
N SER A 240 15.13 16.23 -11.28
CA SER A 240 14.76 17.65 -11.12
C SER A 240 13.37 18.11 -11.63
N GLY A 241 12.55 17.22 -12.21
CA GLY A 241 11.14 17.44 -12.58
C GLY A 241 10.09 16.81 -11.64
N GLY A 242 10.48 15.93 -10.71
CA GLY A 242 9.56 15.19 -9.81
C GLY A 242 9.08 15.95 -8.57
N GLY A 243 9.66 17.12 -8.28
CA GLY A 243 9.36 17.90 -7.07
C GLY A 243 7.91 18.34 -6.92
N GLY A 244 7.17 18.53 -8.03
CA GLY A 244 5.78 18.99 -8.01
C GLY A 244 4.75 17.95 -7.53
N LEU A 245 5.08 16.65 -7.57
CA LEU A 245 4.23 15.58 -7.03
C LEU A 245 4.39 15.48 -5.50
N LEU A 246 5.64 15.43 -5.04
CA LEU A 246 5.99 15.50 -3.61
C LEU A 246 5.39 16.74 -2.95
N GLN A 247 5.48 17.90 -3.61
CA GLN A 247 4.94 19.16 -3.12
C GLN A 247 3.44 19.09 -2.84
N ARG A 248 2.67 18.61 -3.83
CA ARG A 248 1.21 18.51 -3.73
C ARG A 248 0.76 17.48 -2.69
N MET A 249 1.51 16.38 -2.56
CA MET A 249 1.15 15.29 -1.66
C MET A 249 1.62 15.52 -0.23
N ALA A 250 2.71 16.27 -0.01
CA ALA A 250 3.17 16.64 1.32
C ALA A 250 2.10 17.42 2.10
N VAL A 251 1.34 18.30 1.44
CA VAL A 251 0.24 19.07 2.09
C VAL A 251 -0.86 18.13 2.57
N ALA A 252 -1.45 17.36 1.65
CA ALA A 252 -2.56 16.45 1.94
C ALA A 252 -2.16 15.41 3.00
N TRP A 253 -0.92 14.93 2.94
CA TRP A 253 -0.39 13.97 3.89
C TRP A 253 -0.21 14.55 5.28
N VAL A 254 0.44 15.71 5.42
CA VAL A 254 0.60 16.38 6.72
C VAL A 254 -0.77 16.69 7.33
N GLN A 255 -1.74 17.12 6.53
CA GLN A 255 -3.12 17.32 6.98
C GLN A 255 -3.73 16.02 7.52
N SER A 256 -3.66 14.92 6.78
CA SER A 256 -4.17 13.62 7.23
C SER A 256 -3.48 13.10 8.49
N LEU A 257 -2.18 13.32 8.61
CA LEU A 257 -1.41 12.98 9.81
C LEU A 257 -1.82 13.81 11.02
N LEU A 258 -2.06 15.10 10.85
CA LEU A 258 -2.55 15.97 11.93
C LEU A 258 -3.96 15.56 12.38
N VAL A 259 -4.84 15.23 11.43
CA VAL A 259 -6.17 14.67 11.73
C VAL A 259 -6.03 13.36 12.51
N PHE A 260 -5.15 12.46 12.08
CA PHE A 260 -4.87 11.22 12.80
C PHE A 260 -4.36 11.49 14.23
N VAL A 261 -3.41 12.40 14.41
CA VAL A 261 -2.85 12.78 15.72
C VAL A 261 -3.92 13.39 16.63
N ALA A 262 -4.83 14.20 16.09
CA ALA A 262 -5.92 14.78 16.85
C ALA A 262 -6.96 13.73 17.28
N MET A 263 -7.29 12.79 16.40
CA MET A 263 -8.37 11.82 16.61
C MET A 263 -7.94 10.53 17.30
N SER A 264 -6.66 10.14 17.23
CA SER A 264 -6.19 8.84 17.71
C SER A 264 -5.94 8.84 19.22
N THR A 265 -6.88 8.27 19.96
CA THR A 265 -6.96 8.25 21.44
C THR A 265 -5.98 7.32 22.15
N ILE A 266 -4.74 7.19 21.64
CA ILE A 266 -3.68 6.24 22.02
C ILE A 266 -3.71 5.01 21.11
N SER A 267 -2.71 4.91 20.24
CA SER A 267 -2.51 3.74 19.41
C SER A 267 -1.04 3.33 19.37
N THR A 268 -0.77 2.02 19.38
CA THR A 268 0.54 1.44 19.02
C THR A 268 1.01 1.87 17.62
N LYS A 269 0.08 2.38 16.79
CA LYS A 269 0.28 2.91 15.43
C LYS A 269 1.06 4.22 15.36
N THR A 270 1.16 4.98 16.46
CA THR A 270 1.80 6.30 16.43
C THR A 270 3.28 6.23 16.03
N ARG A 271 3.93 5.08 16.19
CA ARG A 271 5.34 4.91 15.79
C ARG A 271 5.54 4.97 14.28
N CYS A 272 4.79 4.20 13.49
CA CYS A 272 4.92 4.17 12.04
C CYS A 272 4.50 5.50 11.43
N VAL A 273 3.35 6.01 11.87
CA VAL A 273 2.83 7.33 11.51
C VAL A 273 3.83 8.45 11.83
N SER A 274 4.42 8.45 13.04
CA SER A 274 5.44 9.42 13.45
C SER A 274 6.71 9.33 12.61
N ASN A 275 7.13 8.12 12.23
CA ASN A 275 8.31 7.94 11.38
C ASN A 275 8.09 8.53 9.98
N VAL A 276 6.94 8.26 9.35
CA VAL A 276 6.63 8.83 8.03
C VAL A 276 6.45 10.33 8.14
N PHE A 277 5.81 10.83 9.20
CA PHE A 277 5.68 12.26 9.43
C PHE A 277 7.06 12.93 9.57
N HIS A 278 7.96 12.35 10.37
CA HIS A 278 9.34 12.82 10.49
C HIS A 278 10.06 12.82 9.14
N GLN A 279 9.95 11.72 8.38
CA GLN A 279 10.55 11.63 7.05
C GLN A 279 9.99 12.68 6.10
N ALA A 280 8.67 12.89 6.05
CA ALA A 280 8.05 13.89 5.20
C ALA A 280 8.52 15.32 5.53
N LEU A 281 8.73 15.62 6.81
CA LEU A 281 9.24 16.93 7.25
C LEU A 281 10.70 17.18 6.90
N HIS A 282 11.49 16.10 6.81
CA HIS A 282 12.94 16.17 6.65
C HIS A 282 13.45 15.57 5.33
N ALA A 283 12.55 15.18 4.41
CA ALA A 283 12.90 14.61 3.11
C ALA A 283 13.45 15.69 2.15
N GLY A 284 14.73 15.58 1.80
CA GLY A 284 15.39 16.30 0.70
C GLY A 284 15.57 17.82 0.86
N PRO A 285 16.21 18.48 -0.13
CA PRO A 285 16.31 19.93 -0.21
C PRO A 285 14.99 20.51 -0.73
N VAL A 286 13.90 20.18 -0.06
CA VAL A 286 12.64 20.89 -0.22
C VAL A 286 12.83 22.20 0.53
N ASP A 287 13.13 23.24 -0.26
CA ASP A 287 13.30 24.61 0.18
C ASP A 287 12.22 25.02 1.18
N SER A 288 12.63 25.88 2.11
CA SER A 288 11.86 26.49 3.20
C SER A 288 10.45 27.00 2.82
N THR A 289 10.16 27.19 1.54
CA THR A 289 8.87 27.60 0.95
C THR A 289 7.77 26.55 1.08
N LEU A 290 8.09 25.26 0.91
CA LEU A 290 7.11 24.17 1.02
C LEU A 290 6.77 23.84 2.47
N ARG A 291 7.80 23.90 3.33
CA ARG A 291 7.67 23.84 4.80
C ARG A 291 6.83 25.00 5.33
N GLY A 292 6.88 26.16 4.67
CA GLY A 292 6.04 27.32 4.97
C GLY A 292 4.58 27.12 4.55
N LEU A 293 4.31 26.72 3.31
CA LEU A 293 2.96 26.64 2.73
C LEU A 293 2.10 25.50 3.30
N VAL A 294 2.67 24.29 3.43
CA VAL A 294 1.97 23.10 3.97
C VAL A 294 1.49 23.35 5.40
N PHE A 295 2.32 24.01 6.18
CA PHE A 295 2.00 24.34 7.57
C PHE A 295 1.10 25.55 7.69
N PHE A 296 1.34 26.64 6.94
CA PHE A 296 0.54 27.85 7.07
C PHE A 296 -0.93 27.62 6.73
N GLU A 297 -1.28 27.09 5.55
CA GLU A 297 -2.71 27.00 5.16
C GLU A 297 -3.48 25.95 5.98
N SER A 298 -2.86 24.81 6.27
CA SER A 298 -3.49 23.71 7.01
C SER A 298 -3.72 24.07 8.48
N PHE A 299 -2.78 24.76 9.12
CA PHE A 299 -2.91 25.20 10.50
C PHE A 299 -3.73 26.48 10.67
N LEU A 300 -3.72 27.40 9.69
CA LEU A 300 -4.51 28.64 9.77
C LEU A 300 -6.01 28.38 9.85
N MET A 301 -6.50 27.23 9.35
CA MET A 301 -7.89 26.83 9.53
C MET A 301 -8.23 26.36 10.97
N TRP A 302 -7.23 26.16 11.84
CA TRP A 302 -7.38 25.58 13.19
C TRP A 302 -7.02 26.54 14.35
N PHE A 303 -6.93 27.86 14.10
CA PHE A 303 -6.63 28.97 15.05
C PHE A 303 -5.20 29.52 15.05
N SER A 304 -5.14 30.83 15.29
CA SER A 304 -4.02 31.77 15.26
C SER A 304 -3.01 31.61 16.40
N ALA A 305 -1.73 31.86 16.12
CA ALA A 305 -0.54 31.82 17.00
C ALA A 305 -0.03 30.41 17.43
N ASP A 306 -0.78 29.61 18.18
CA ASP A 306 -0.30 28.30 18.69
C ASP A 306 0.02 27.30 17.58
N ALA A 307 -0.78 27.33 16.52
CA ALA A 307 -0.54 26.67 15.25
C ALA A 307 0.87 26.88 14.69
N GLN A 308 1.34 28.13 14.70
CA GLN A 308 2.64 28.51 14.15
C GLN A 308 3.76 28.01 15.06
N VAL A 309 3.58 28.07 16.37
CA VAL A 309 4.55 27.58 17.36
C VAL A 309 4.67 26.05 17.28
N LEU A 310 3.55 25.34 17.15
CA LEU A 310 3.51 23.89 16.96
C LEU A 310 4.24 23.50 15.66
N ALA A 311 3.94 24.17 14.55
CA ALA A 311 4.60 23.98 13.26
C ALA A 311 6.12 24.17 13.35
N GLN A 312 6.56 25.29 13.94
CA GLN A 312 7.99 25.58 14.14
C GLN A 312 8.66 24.54 15.02
N SER A 313 8.02 24.13 16.11
CA SER A 313 8.53 23.10 17.03
C SER A 313 8.73 21.76 16.32
N MET A 314 7.76 21.33 15.50
CA MET A 314 7.87 20.11 14.70
C MET A 314 9.05 20.15 13.71
N LEU A 315 9.26 21.29 13.03
CA LEU A 315 10.34 21.47 12.06
C LEU A 315 11.73 21.49 12.71
N GLN A 316 11.85 21.95 13.95
CA GLN A 316 13.12 22.02 14.68
C GLN A 316 13.56 20.65 15.25
N LEU A 317 12.63 19.71 15.44
CA LEU A 317 12.89 18.40 16.00
C LEU A 317 13.49 17.44 14.95
N LYS A 318 14.81 17.45 14.84
CA LYS A 318 15.57 16.54 13.96
C LYS A 318 15.68 15.11 14.49
N ASP A 319 15.66 14.92 15.81
CA ASP A 319 15.74 13.60 16.43
C ASP A 319 14.38 12.88 16.38
N ARG A 320 14.37 11.67 15.82
CA ARG A 320 13.15 10.87 15.63
C ARG A 320 12.45 10.52 16.93
N ARG A 321 13.20 10.17 17.99
CA ARG A 321 12.62 9.77 19.28
C ARG A 321 11.97 10.96 19.97
N LYS A 322 12.65 12.12 19.96
CA LYS A 322 12.11 13.37 20.50
C LYS A 322 10.88 13.82 19.72
N PHE A 323 10.89 13.70 18.39
CA PHE A 323 9.74 14.00 17.55
C PHE A 323 8.53 13.10 17.87
N GLN A 324 8.75 11.79 18.08
CA GLN A 324 7.70 10.87 18.47
C GLN A 324 7.09 11.21 19.84
N VAL A 325 7.93 11.53 20.83
CA VAL A 325 7.45 11.97 22.17
C VAL A 325 6.65 13.26 22.05
N PHE A 326 7.13 14.21 21.25
CA PHE A 326 6.44 15.48 21.01
C PHE A 326 5.07 15.29 20.35
N LEU A 327 4.98 14.44 19.32
CA LEU A 327 3.70 14.11 18.67
C LEU A 327 2.72 13.41 19.62
N ASN A 328 3.19 12.46 20.42
CA ASN A 328 2.35 11.80 21.42
C ASN A 328 1.80 12.82 22.44
N THR A 329 2.65 13.73 22.90
CA THR A 329 2.24 14.77 23.86
C THR A 329 1.26 15.76 23.21
N THR A 330 1.45 16.08 21.93
CA THR A 330 0.53 16.91 21.14
C THR A 330 -0.82 16.24 20.98
N SER A 331 -0.85 14.93 20.69
CA SER A 331 -2.08 14.14 20.60
C SER A 331 -2.86 14.17 21.92
N MET A 332 -2.18 13.95 23.05
CA MET A 332 -2.78 14.03 24.39
C MET A 332 -3.38 15.42 24.65
N TYR A 333 -2.63 16.49 24.34
CA TYR A 333 -3.11 17.86 24.49
C TYR A 333 -4.36 18.13 23.64
N LEU A 334 -4.36 17.74 22.36
CA LEU A 334 -5.50 17.91 21.45
C LEU A 334 -6.75 17.15 21.90
N GLN A 335 -6.57 16.11 22.72
CA GLN A 335 -7.65 15.35 23.34
C GLN A 335 -8.08 15.92 24.71
N GLY A 336 -7.53 17.07 25.11
CA GLY A 336 -7.84 17.74 26.37
C GLY A 336 -7.00 17.24 27.56
N TYR A 337 -5.95 16.46 27.32
CA TYR A 337 -5.08 15.94 28.37
C TYR A 337 -3.75 16.70 28.45
N GLY A 338 -3.53 17.40 29.57
CA GLY A 338 -2.25 18.05 29.89
C GLY A 338 -2.02 19.38 29.16
N PRO A 339 -0.91 20.07 29.45
CA PRO A 339 -0.60 21.37 28.85
C PRO A 339 -0.01 21.22 27.43
N PRO A 340 -0.04 22.29 26.61
CA PRO A 340 0.51 22.25 25.26
C PRO A 340 2.04 21.99 25.30
N PRO A 341 2.57 21.00 24.56
CA PRO A 341 3.98 20.61 24.65
C PRO A 341 4.96 21.68 24.19
N TRP A 342 4.48 22.70 23.46
CA TRP A 342 5.27 23.85 23.02
C TRP A 342 5.29 25.02 24.02
N THR A 343 4.47 24.98 25.07
CA THR A 343 4.42 26.02 26.12
C THR A 343 5.24 25.66 27.35
N ALA A 344 5.45 24.36 27.59
CA ALA A 344 6.37 23.92 28.61
C ALA A 344 7.80 24.25 28.16
N THR A 345 8.52 24.99 28.98
CA THR A 345 9.99 25.03 29.02
C THR A 345 10.53 23.62 29.33
N SER A 346 10.32 22.68 28.42
CA SER A 346 10.78 21.30 28.51
C SER A 346 12.18 21.23 27.89
N PRO A 347 13.14 20.47 28.46
CA PRO A 347 14.58 20.62 28.28
C PRO A 347 15.09 20.15 26.90
N VAL A 348 14.20 20.01 25.92
CA VAL A 348 14.49 19.53 24.57
C VAL A 348 14.88 20.67 23.62
N LEU A 349 14.47 21.91 23.93
CA LEU A 349 14.84 23.11 23.17
C LEU A 349 15.75 23.98 24.03
N SER A 350 17.01 24.10 23.62
CA SER A 350 17.99 25.00 24.25
C SER A 350 17.46 26.46 24.22
N PRO A 351 17.58 27.22 25.32
CA PRO A 351 16.93 28.51 25.44
C PRO A 351 17.75 29.58 24.72
N ARG A 352 17.36 29.95 23.51
CA ARG A 352 17.71 31.26 22.93
C ARG A 352 16.52 31.87 22.20
N GLY A 353 15.81 32.72 22.94
CA GLY A 353 15.09 33.88 22.40
C GLY A 353 13.63 33.65 22.00
N ALA A 354 12.72 33.79 22.97
CA ALA A 354 11.51 34.62 22.88
C ALA A 354 10.55 34.22 24.00
N THR A 355 10.33 35.12 24.95
CA THR A 355 9.22 35.06 25.91
C THR A 355 7.91 35.37 25.18
N ILE A 356 6.93 34.47 25.25
CA ILE A 356 5.56 34.70 24.77
C ILE A 356 4.63 34.67 26.00
N PRO A 357 3.70 35.63 26.16
CA PRO A 357 2.83 35.72 27.33
C PRO A 357 1.79 34.59 27.38
N SER A 358 1.47 34.14 28.60
CA SER A 358 0.55 33.04 28.89
C SER A 358 -0.92 33.43 28.76
N PHE A 359 -1.74 32.51 28.24
CA PHE A 359 -3.20 32.58 28.02
C PHE A 359 -4.08 32.69 29.28
N LEU A 360 -3.51 32.68 30.50
CA LEU A 360 -4.31 32.72 31.74
C LEU A 360 -5.04 34.05 31.98
N ASP A 361 -4.78 35.09 31.18
CA ASP A 361 -5.39 36.42 31.36
C ASP A 361 -6.65 36.68 30.51
N VAL A 362 -7.15 35.70 29.73
CA VAL A 362 -8.29 35.94 28.79
C VAL A 362 -9.50 35.01 29.04
N LEU A 363 -9.64 34.49 30.27
CA LEU A 363 -10.88 33.83 30.70
C LEU A 363 -11.64 34.66 31.74
N HIS A 364 -11.99 35.89 31.36
CA HIS A 364 -13.13 36.64 31.92
C HIS A 364 -14.01 37.20 30.81
#